data_AF-A0A812D4V8-F1
#
_entry.id   AF-A0A812D4V8-F1
#
_cell.length_a   1.000
_cell.length_b   1.000
_cell.length_c   1.000
_cell.angle_alpha   90.00
_cell.angle_beta   90.00
_cell.angle_gamma   90.00
#
_symmetry.space_group_name_H-M   'P 1'
#
loop_
_entity.id
_entity.type
_entity.pdbx_description
1 polymer ?
#
loop_
_entity_poly.entity_id
_entity_poly.type
_entity_poly.pdbx_seq_one_letter_code
_entity_poly.pdbx_strand_id
1 'polypeptide(L)'
;MPSGSLRFAGDEQSNGTKVPKDRLMMLQFTNMDGSEKQAVVVGKSAKPRCFKNVKTLPFSYFANRRAWMTSQLFTDVMKTLDRKMIAQNRKIILFLDNATCHNLLPGTNLSNIKLSFMPPNTTSLIQPLDQGIIRSFKAYYSRELVRMQIAAIDATPPVPLSEVAKQITVLKAMHMMKRALFMIKPSTIQNCFKRAGFVIESQAEVEEILDENDQVSPPSGMEQTDFDEFISF
;
A
#
# COMPACT_ATOMS: atom_id res chain seq x y z
N MET A 1 -5.35 6.72 -7.84
CA MET A 1 -6.51 7.30 -7.13
C MET A 1 -7.69 6.37 -7.37
N PRO A 2 -8.38 5.90 -6.33
CA PRO A 2 -9.72 5.32 -6.49
C PRO A 2 -10.59 6.34 -7.22
N SER A 3 -11.41 5.88 -8.16
CA SER A 3 -12.48 6.70 -8.74
C SER A 3 -13.41 7.12 -7.61
N GLY A 4 -13.53 8.42 -7.34
CA GLY A 4 -14.42 8.92 -6.29
C GLY A 4 -13.75 9.39 -5.00
N SER A 5 -12.42 9.27 -4.85
CA SER A 5 -11.69 9.75 -3.65
C SER A 5 -11.77 11.25 -3.34
N LEU A 6 -12.43 12.03 -4.22
CA LEU A 6 -12.68 13.46 -4.11
C LEU A 6 -14.16 13.80 -4.43
N ARG A 7 -15.07 12.81 -4.35
CA ARG A 7 -16.49 13.01 -4.62
C ARG A 7 -17.24 12.86 -3.31
N PHE A 8 -18.02 13.87 -2.95
CA PHE A 8 -19.05 13.73 -1.93
C PHE A 8 -20.32 13.17 -2.60
N ALA A 9 -21.12 12.43 -1.84
CA ALA A 9 -22.44 11.99 -2.29
C ALA A 9 -23.29 13.24 -2.59
N GLY A 10 -23.60 13.49 -3.88
CA GLY A 10 -24.36 14.65 -4.33
C GLY A 10 -23.68 15.51 -5.40
N ASP A 11 -22.40 15.30 -5.72
CA ASP A 11 -21.74 16.02 -6.82
C ASP A 11 -22.26 15.54 -8.18
N GLU A 12 -23.14 16.33 -8.79
CA GLU A 12 -23.50 16.18 -10.20
C GLU A 12 -22.26 16.26 -11.08
N GLN A 13 -22.24 15.43 -12.12
CA GLN A 13 -21.12 15.30 -13.04
C GLN A 13 -20.92 16.62 -13.82
N SER A 14 -20.05 17.50 -13.33
CA SER A 14 -19.61 18.66 -14.09
C SER A 14 -18.88 18.17 -15.34
N ASN A 15 -19.49 18.32 -16.51
CA ASN A 15 -18.91 17.97 -17.80
C ASN A 15 -17.57 18.70 -17.99
N GLY A 16 -16.44 17.99 -17.88
CA GLY A 16 -15.12 18.51 -18.29
C GLY A 16 -13.93 18.23 -17.36
N THR A 17 -14.12 17.68 -16.16
CA THR A 17 -12.99 17.50 -15.22
C THR A 17 -12.17 16.25 -15.57
N LYS A 18 -11.05 16.45 -16.28
CA LYS A 18 -10.10 15.40 -16.66
C LYS A 18 -9.55 14.73 -15.40
N VAL A 19 -10.03 13.54 -15.08
CA VAL A 19 -9.55 12.73 -13.93
C VAL A 19 -8.03 12.60 -14.02
N PRO A 20 -7.26 12.91 -12.95
CA PRO A 20 -5.82 12.74 -12.95
C PRO A 20 -5.47 11.29 -13.31
N LYS A 21 -4.82 11.11 -14.47
CA LYS A 21 -4.47 9.80 -15.03
C LYS A 21 -3.23 9.17 -14.37
N ASP A 22 -2.72 9.77 -13.31
CA ASP A 22 -1.55 9.27 -12.60
C ASP A 22 -1.95 8.11 -11.70
N ARG A 23 -1.48 6.93 -12.10
CA ARG A 23 -1.66 5.67 -11.38
C ARG A 23 -0.32 5.33 -10.75
N LEU A 24 -0.39 4.92 -9.48
CA LEU A 24 0.71 4.30 -8.76
C LEU A 24 0.26 2.91 -8.34
N MET A 25 1.16 1.94 -8.49
CA MET A 25 1.05 0.64 -7.87
C MET A 25 2.04 0.59 -6.71
N MET A 26 1.64 -0.06 -5.62
CA MET A 26 2.50 -0.32 -4.48
C MET A 26 2.60 -1.84 -4.27
N LEU A 27 3.82 -2.37 -4.28
CA LEU A 27 4.11 -3.74 -3.86
C LEU A 27 4.55 -3.68 -2.39
N GLN A 28 3.82 -4.36 -1.51
CA GLN A 28 4.01 -4.33 -0.06
C GLN A 28 4.65 -5.62 0.44
N PHE A 29 5.52 -5.50 1.44
CA PHE A 29 6.15 -6.62 2.14
C PHE A 29 6.01 -6.39 3.63
N THR A 30 5.57 -7.41 4.35
CA THR A 30 5.50 -7.43 5.81
C THR A 30 6.00 -8.76 6.33
N ASN A 31 6.68 -8.77 7.46
CA ASN A 31 7.04 -10.01 8.14
C ASN A 31 6.02 -10.35 9.24
N MET A 32 6.05 -11.61 9.67
CA MET A 32 5.02 -12.20 10.52
C MET A 32 4.88 -11.54 11.89
N ASP A 33 5.98 -11.07 12.50
CA ASP A 33 5.96 -10.37 13.79
C ASP A 33 5.56 -8.88 13.66
N GLY A 34 5.35 -8.37 12.45
CA GLY A 34 4.99 -6.99 12.17
C GLY A 34 6.09 -5.95 12.39
N SER A 35 7.33 -6.38 12.70
CA SER A 35 8.47 -5.49 12.97
C SER A 35 8.99 -4.80 11.71
N GLU A 36 8.83 -5.43 10.55
CA GLU A 36 9.24 -4.90 9.26
C GLU A 36 8.08 -4.71 8.30
N LYS A 37 8.00 -3.49 7.77
CA LYS A 37 7.11 -3.10 6.68
C LYS A 37 7.95 -2.43 5.59
N GLN A 38 7.97 -3.01 4.40
CA GLN A 38 8.66 -2.48 3.23
C GLN A 38 7.70 -2.35 2.07
N ALA A 39 8.01 -1.45 1.14
CA ALA A 39 7.24 -1.36 -0.09
C ALA A 39 8.06 -0.77 -1.25
N VAL A 40 7.59 -1.05 -2.45
CA VAL A 40 8.10 -0.50 -3.72
C VAL A 40 6.94 0.15 -4.46
N VAL A 41 7.20 1.32 -5.05
CA VAL A 41 6.19 2.05 -5.84
C VAL A 41 6.55 1.99 -7.32
N VAL A 42 5.55 1.70 -8.16
CA VAL A 42 5.65 1.75 -9.62
C VAL A 42 4.73 2.83 -10.14
N GLY A 43 5.28 3.80 -10.88
CA GLY A 43 4.51 4.85 -11.53
C GLY A 43 4.66 4.85 -13.05
N LYS A 44 4.06 5.86 -13.71
CA LYS A 44 4.08 5.97 -15.18
C LYS A 44 5.36 6.55 -15.74
N SER A 45 5.80 7.66 -15.17
CA SER A 45 6.99 8.38 -15.60
C SER A 45 8.20 7.90 -14.80
N ALA A 46 9.31 7.60 -15.47
CA ALA A 46 10.57 7.25 -14.81
C ALA A 46 11.15 8.42 -14.00
N LYS A 47 10.91 9.66 -14.43
CA LYS A 47 11.38 10.88 -13.76
C LYS A 47 10.22 11.90 -13.66
N PRO A 48 9.27 11.71 -12.74
CA PRO A 48 8.23 12.70 -12.48
C PRO A 48 8.85 14.06 -12.14
N ARG A 49 8.26 15.16 -12.62
CA ARG A 49 8.78 16.52 -12.37
C ARG A 49 8.95 16.82 -10.87
N CYS A 50 8.04 16.30 -10.04
CA CYS A 50 8.09 16.43 -8.60
C CYS A 50 9.29 15.75 -7.92
N PHE A 51 10.08 14.94 -8.63
CA PHE A 51 11.32 14.36 -8.11
C PHE A 51 12.55 15.22 -8.36
N LYS A 52 12.42 16.32 -9.11
CA LYS A 52 13.53 17.24 -9.34
C LYS A 52 14.05 17.78 -8.00
N ASN A 53 15.36 17.70 -7.79
CA ASN A 53 16.06 18.12 -6.56
C ASN A 53 15.68 17.34 -5.29
N VAL A 54 15.00 16.20 -5.41
CA VAL A 54 14.71 15.32 -4.28
C VAL A 54 15.88 14.37 -4.06
N LYS A 55 16.53 14.45 -2.90
CA LYS A 55 17.71 13.61 -2.56
C LYS A 55 17.34 12.17 -2.21
N THR A 56 16.21 11.97 -1.54
CA THR A 56 15.79 10.67 -1.02
C THR A 56 14.29 10.51 -1.18
N LEU A 57 13.86 9.37 -1.73
CA LEU A 57 12.45 9.04 -1.88
C LEU A 57 11.94 8.20 -0.69
N PRO A 58 10.64 8.29 -0.34
CA PRO A 58 10.06 7.47 0.74
C PRO A 58 10.10 5.95 0.48
N PHE A 59 10.14 5.57 -0.79
CA PHE A 59 10.20 4.19 -1.27
C PHE A 59 11.08 4.10 -2.52
N SER A 60 11.61 2.92 -2.80
CA SER A 60 12.16 2.61 -4.12
C SER A 60 11.09 2.82 -5.18
N TYR A 61 11.48 3.46 -6.28
CA TYR A 61 10.56 3.83 -7.36
C TYR A 61 10.99 3.24 -8.68
N PHE A 62 10.05 2.57 -9.34
CA PHE A 62 10.19 2.04 -10.70
C PHE A 62 9.14 2.67 -11.60
N ALA A 63 9.31 2.55 -12.92
CA ALA A 63 8.30 3.05 -13.84
C ALA A 63 8.12 2.20 -15.08
N ASN A 64 6.88 2.13 -15.53
CA ASN A 64 6.52 1.69 -16.87
C ASN A 64 5.26 2.43 -17.34
N ARG A 65 4.97 2.41 -18.64
CA ARG A 65 3.86 3.20 -19.23
C ARG A 65 2.48 2.92 -18.60
N ARG A 66 2.27 1.72 -18.05
CA ARG A 66 1.00 1.29 -17.45
C ARG A 66 0.92 1.51 -15.93
N ALA A 67 2.06 1.74 -15.27
CA ALA A 67 2.22 1.71 -13.81
C ALA A 67 1.74 0.42 -13.16
N TRP A 68 1.98 -0.74 -13.82
CA TRP A 68 1.63 -2.08 -13.32
C TRP A 68 2.88 -2.95 -13.15
N MET A 69 2.78 -3.98 -12.33
CA MET A 69 3.82 -4.97 -12.13
C MET A 69 3.95 -5.82 -13.40
N THR A 70 5.19 -6.08 -13.79
CA THR A 70 5.54 -7.02 -14.85
C THR A 70 6.58 -7.99 -14.30
N SER A 71 6.72 -9.16 -14.91
CA SER A 71 7.75 -10.15 -14.53
C SER A 71 9.16 -9.56 -14.54
N GLN A 72 9.46 -8.66 -15.49
CA GLN A 72 10.72 -7.92 -15.53
C GLN A 72 10.88 -7.02 -14.29
N LEU A 73 9.89 -6.16 -13.98
CA LEU A 73 9.97 -5.28 -12.82
C LEU A 73 10.03 -6.06 -11.52
N PHE A 74 9.23 -7.12 -11.39
CA PHE A 74 9.26 -7.98 -10.23
C PHE A 74 10.63 -8.62 -10.05
N THR A 75 11.24 -9.12 -11.13
CA THR A 75 12.61 -9.65 -11.13
C THR A 75 13.63 -8.61 -10.64
N ASP A 76 13.53 -7.37 -11.13
CA ASP A 76 14.46 -6.29 -10.73
C ASP A 76 14.26 -5.88 -9.26
N VAL A 77 13.02 -5.88 -8.78
CA VAL A 77 12.68 -5.66 -7.38
C VAL A 77 13.25 -6.79 -6.51
N MET A 78 13.04 -8.04 -6.90
CA MET A 78 13.56 -9.20 -6.16
C MET A 78 15.09 -9.22 -6.10
N LYS A 79 15.80 -8.93 -7.21
CA LYS A 79 17.26 -8.79 -7.22
C LYS A 79 17.76 -7.68 -6.30
N THR A 80 17.01 -6.57 -6.22
CA THR A 80 17.36 -5.46 -5.32
C THR A 80 17.15 -5.83 -3.86
N LEU A 81 16.05 -6.53 -3.56
CA LEU A 81 15.79 -7.05 -2.23
C LEU A 81 16.82 -8.12 -1.83
N ASP A 82 17.20 -9.01 -2.74
CA ASP A 82 18.18 -10.08 -2.47
C ASP A 82 19.54 -9.49 -2.11
N ARG A 83 20.02 -8.50 -2.87
CA ARG A 83 21.25 -7.75 -2.52
C ARG A 83 21.19 -7.12 -1.13
N LYS A 84 20.03 -6.57 -0.74
CA LYS A 84 19.83 -6.02 0.61
C LYS A 84 19.90 -7.13 1.66
N MET A 85 19.28 -8.28 1.41
CA MET A 85 19.32 -9.42 2.32
C MET A 85 20.72 -10.02 2.45
N ILE A 86 21.50 -10.09 1.36
CA ILE A 86 22.91 -10.47 1.35
C ILE A 86 23.73 -9.51 2.23
N ALA A 87 23.58 -8.20 2.03
CA ALA A 87 24.30 -7.18 2.80
C ALA A 87 23.97 -7.23 4.30
N GLN A 88 22.77 -7.70 4.64
CA GLN A 88 22.31 -7.90 6.03
C GLN A 88 22.68 -9.29 6.59
N ASN A 89 23.35 -10.14 5.81
CA ASN A 89 23.59 -11.56 6.12
C ASN A 89 22.32 -12.30 6.58
N ARG A 90 21.19 -11.99 5.92
CA ARG A 90 19.86 -12.48 6.29
C ARG A 90 19.28 -13.34 5.19
N LYS A 91 18.65 -14.46 5.53
CA LYS A 91 17.85 -15.26 4.61
C LYS A 91 16.38 -15.13 4.94
N ILE A 92 15.54 -14.99 3.91
CA ILE A 92 14.09 -14.85 4.07
C ILE A 92 13.34 -15.75 3.09
N ILE A 93 12.10 -16.07 3.46
CA ILE A 93 11.10 -16.65 2.57
C ILE A 93 9.99 -15.62 2.32
N LEU A 94 9.56 -15.48 1.08
CA LEU A 94 8.44 -14.62 0.69
C LEU A 94 7.30 -15.51 0.18
N PHE A 95 6.12 -15.35 0.79
CA PHE A 95 4.89 -16.00 0.36
C PHE A 95 4.15 -15.10 -0.63
N LEU A 96 3.82 -15.64 -1.81
CA LEU A 96 3.25 -14.90 -2.93
C LEU A 96 2.01 -15.60 -3.48
N ASP A 97 1.10 -14.82 -4.07
CA ASP A 97 0.03 -15.38 -4.90
C ASP A 97 0.57 -15.86 -6.25
N ASN A 98 -0.28 -16.55 -7.02
CA ASN A 98 0.06 -17.10 -8.33
C ASN A 98 -0.06 -16.09 -9.48
N ALA A 99 0.04 -14.78 -9.23
CA ALA A 99 0.01 -13.80 -10.31
C ALA A 99 1.20 -14.01 -11.28
N THR A 100 0.92 -13.96 -12.58
CA THR A 100 1.94 -14.21 -13.62
C THR A 100 3.10 -13.21 -13.59
N CYS A 101 2.87 -12.01 -13.06
CA CYS A 101 3.90 -11.00 -12.85
C CYS A 101 4.92 -11.38 -11.77
N HIS A 102 4.64 -12.37 -10.91
CA HIS A 102 5.57 -12.89 -9.90
C HIS A 102 6.54 -13.93 -10.46
N ASN A 103 6.39 -14.33 -11.74
CA ASN A 103 7.35 -15.21 -12.38
C ASN A 103 8.68 -14.47 -12.60
N LEU A 104 9.75 -15.01 -12.05
CA LEU A 104 11.10 -14.52 -12.32
C LEU A 104 11.49 -14.82 -13.78
N LEU A 105 12.32 -13.95 -14.36
CA LEU A 105 12.87 -14.20 -15.68
C LEU A 105 13.83 -15.39 -15.66
N PRO A 106 13.89 -16.19 -16.76
CA PRO A 106 14.82 -17.30 -16.88
C PRO A 106 16.26 -16.90 -16.55
N GLY A 107 16.97 -17.76 -15.83
CA GLY A 107 18.36 -17.50 -15.40
C GLY A 107 18.49 -16.55 -14.20
N THR A 108 17.37 -16.07 -13.63
CA THR A 108 17.42 -15.32 -12.36
C THR A 108 17.56 -16.28 -11.18
N ASN A 109 18.66 -16.13 -10.44
CA ASN A 109 18.88 -16.82 -9.18
C ASN A 109 18.91 -15.81 -8.04
N LEU A 110 18.21 -16.13 -6.94
CA LEU A 110 18.23 -15.37 -5.69
C LEU A 110 18.94 -16.24 -4.64
N SER A 111 19.85 -15.64 -3.88
CA SER A 111 20.73 -16.38 -2.96
C SER A 111 20.22 -16.36 -1.51
N ASN A 112 19.57 -15.28 -1.12
CA ASN A 112 19.10 -15.02 0.23
C ASN A 112 17.57 -14.94 0.33
N ILE A 113 16.87 -14.97 -0.80
CA ILE A 113 15.41 -14.98 -0.87
C ILE A 113 14.92 -16.29 -1.49
N LYS A 114 14.05 -17.00 -0.75
CA LYS A 114 13.23 -18.09 -1.29
C LYS A 114 11.83 -17.57 -1.59
N LEU A 115 11.35 -17.77 -2.81
CA LEU A 115 9.95 -17.50 -3.15
C LEU A 115 9.13 -18.77 -2.93
N SER A 116 7.99 -18.64 -2.28
CA SER A 116 7.02 -19.71 -2.09
C SER A 116 5.65 -19.25 -2.52
N PHE A 117 5.06 -19.99 -3.45
CA PHE A 117 3.74 -19.67 -3.99
C PHE A 117 2.66 -20.37 -3.17
N MET A 118 1.62 -19.63 -2.82
CA MET A 118 0.42 -20.17 -2.19
C MET A 118 -0.33 -21.09 -3.17
N PRO A 119 -1.20 -22.00 -2.70
CA PRO A 119 -2.07 -22.76 -3.58
C PRO A 119 -2.94 -21.84 -4.47
N PRO A 120 -3.32 -22.29 -5.68
CA PRO A 120 -4.23 -21.53 -6.53
C PRO A 120 -5.56 -21.25 -5.83
N ASN A 121 -6.15 -20.09 -6.08
CA ASN A 121 -7.47 -19.68 -5.59
C ASN A 121 -7.63 -19.58 -4.06
N THR A 122 -6.53 -19.53 -3.29
CA THR A 122 -6.58 -19.38 -1.83
C THR A 122 -6.17 -17.98 -1.35
N THR A 123 -5.89 -17.03 -2.24
CA THR A 123 -5.33 -15.72 -1.87
C THR A 123 -6.16 -15.02 -0.81
N SER A 124 -7.48 -14.89 -1.01
CA SER A 124 -8.38 -14.25 -0.03
C SER A 124 -8.44 -14.95 1.33
N LEU A 125 -8.05 -16.23 1.40
CA LEU A 125 -8.10 -17.04 2.62
C LEU A 125 -6.78 -17.03 3.37
N ILE A 126 -5.66 -17.17 2.67
CA ILE A 126 -4.36 -17.43 3.33
C ILE A 126 -3.30 -16.36 3.05
N GLN A 127 -3.63 -15.30 2.32
CA GLN A 127 -2.67 -14.23 2.03
C GLN A 127 -2.77 -13.15 3.13
N PRO A 128 -1.71 -12.91 3.94
CA PRO A 128 -1.82 -11.99 5.08
C PRO A 128 -2.13 -10.54 4.69
N LEU A 129 -1.72 -10.07 3.50
CA LEU A 129 -2.02 -8.70 3.11
C LEU A 129 -3.53 -8.48 2.90
N ASP A 130 -4.24 -9.50 2.40
CA ASP A 130 -5.67 -9.55 2.17
C ASP A 130 -6.46 -9.82 3.47
N GLN A 131 -5.80 -10.28 4.53
CA GLN A 131 -6.40 -10.51 5.86
C GLN A 131 -6.59 -9.23 6.71
N GLY A 132 -6.36 -8.05 6.13
CA GLY A 132 -6.66 -6.77 6.78
C GLY A 132 -5.55 -5.73 6.68
N ILE A 133 -4.33 -6.11 6.30
CA ILE A 133 -3.21 -5.16 6.15
C ILE A 133 -3.49 -4.16 5.01
N ILE A 134 -3.98 -4.63 3.86
CA ILE A 134 -4.35 -3.75 2.73
C ILE A 134 -5.52 -2.85 3.11
N ARG A 135 -6.54 -3.37 3.81
CA ARG A 135 -7.66 -2.56 4.29
C ARG A 135 -7.17 -1.47 5.23
N SER A 136 -6.33 -1.82 6.21
CA SER A 136 -5.74 -0.87 7.15
C SER A 136 -4.89 0.19 6.44
N PHE A 137 -4.08 -0.23 5.47
CA PHE A 137 -3.30 0.68 4.64
C PHE A 137 -4.20 1.68 3.91
N LYS A 138 -5.26 1.20 3.23
CA LYS A 138 -6.21 2.06 2.53
C LYS A 138 -6.85 3.06 3.50
N ALA A 139 -7.30 2.60 4.66
CA ALA A 139 -7.90 3.46 5.68
C ALA A 139 -6.95 4.57 6.14
N TYR A 140 -5.70 4.24 6.47
CA TYR A 140 -4.74 5.26 6.87
C TYR A 140 -4.36 6.20 5.72
N TYR A 141 -4.25 5.71 4.50
CA TYR A 141 -3.98 6.55 3.33
C TYR A 141 -5.14 7.52 3.05
N SER A 142 -6.37 7.03 3.14
CA SER A 142 -7.61 7.79 3.02
C SER A 142 -7.71 8.88 4.09
N ARG A 143 -7.35 8.55 5.33
CA ARG A 143 -7.31 9.53 6.42
C ARG A 143 -6.34 10.69 6.14
N GLU A 144 -5.20 10.42 5.52
CA GLU A 144 -4.26 11.47 5.11
C GLU A 144 -4.83 12.37 4.00
N LEU A 145 -5.60 11.80 3.06
CA LEU A 145 -6.31 12.59 2.04
C LEU A 145 -7.36 13.52 2.66
N VAL A 146 -8.17 13.02 3.59
CA VAL A 146 -9.22 13.82 4.23
C VAL A 146 -8.61 14.91 5.10
N ARG A 147 -7.55 14.61 5.86
CA ARG A 147 -6.80 15.62 6.62
C ARG A 147 -6.30 16.78 5.76
N MET A 148 -5.80 16.47 4.55
CA MET A 148 -5.39 17.51 3.61
C MET A 148 -6.55 18.39 3.13
N GLN A 149 -7.75 17.81 2.96
CA GLN A 149 -8.93 18.54 2.53
C GLN A 149 -9.47 19.44 3.64
N ILE A 150 -9.56 18.92 4.88
CA ILE A 150 -9.96 19.71 6.05
C ILE A 150 -9.03 20.91 6.24
N ALA A 151 -7.71 20.70 6.20
CA ALA A 151 -6.74 21.79 6.34
C ALA A 151 -6.85 22.86 5.24
N ALA A 152 -7.35 22.50 4.06
CA ALA A 152 -7.59 23.44 2.97
C ALA A 152 -8.87 24.25 3.18
N ILE A 153 -9.91 23.63 3.73
CA ILE A 153 -11.19 24.28 4.08
C ILE A 153 -10.96 25.27 5.23
N ASP A 154 -10.17 24.88 6.24
CA ASP A 154 -9.87 25.70 7.41
C ASP A 154 -8.84 26.81 7.15
N ALA A 155 -8.22 26.84 5.97
CA ALA A 155 -7.27 27.89 5.60
C ALA A 155 -7.96 29.26 5.50
N THR A 156 -7.20 30.34 5.69
CA THR A 156 -7.72 31.72 5.53
C THR A 156 -6.86 32.48 4.50
N PRO A 157 -7.36 32.75 3.27
CA PRO A 157 -8.66 32.30 2.76
C PRO A 157 -8.71 30.79 2.49
N PRO A 158 -9.90 30.16 2.48
CA PRO A 158 -10.05 28.74 2.16
C PRO A 158 -9.52 28.40 0.76
N VAL A 159 -8.87 27.24 0.64
CA VAL A 159 -8.34 26.75 -0.63
C VAL A 159 -9.35 25.80 -1.28
N PRO A 160 -9.78 26.02 -2.54
CA PRO A 160 -10.71 25.11 -3.21
C PRO A 160 -10.16 23.69 -3.30
N LEU A 161 -11.00 22.68 -3.02
CA LEU A 161 -10.60 21.27 -3.08
C LEU A 161 -10.09 20.83 -4.47
N SER A 162 -10.58 21.49 -5.53
CA SER A 162 -10.10 21.30 -6.90
C SER A 162 -8.63 21.71 -7.08
N GLU A 163 -8.13 22.66 -6.31
CA GLU A 163 -6.71 23.02 -6.25
C GLU A 163 -5.90 22.06 -5.40
N VAL A 164 -6.44 21.63 -4.25
CA VAL A 164 -5.82 20.60 -3.40
C VAL A 164 -5.56 19.32 -4.20
N ALA A 165 -6.53 18.89 -5.00
CA ALA A 165 -6.41 17.72 -5.86
C ALA A 165 -5.24 17.84 -6.86
N LYS A 166 -5.01 19.04 -7.42
CA LYS A 166 -3.89 19.30 -8.33
C LYS A 166 -2.53 19.29 -7.62
N GLN A 167 -2.50 19.52 -6.31
CA GLN A 167 -1.28 19.51 -5.50
C GLN A 167 -0.82 18.09 -5.12
N ILE A 168 -1.66 17.05 -5.31
CA ILE A 168 -1.27 15.67 -5.01
C ILE A 168 -0.34 15.13 -6.10
N THR A 169 0.94 15.46 -5.96
CA THR A 169 2.02 14.92 -6.80
C THR A 169 2.34 13.46 -6.44
N VAL A 170 3.04 12.74 -7.33
CA VAL A 170 3.55 11.39 -7.04
C VAL A 170 4.38 11.38 -5.75
N LEU A 171 5.24 12.38 -5.54
CA LEU A 171 6.05 12.47 -4.33
C LEU A 171 5.18 12.62 -3.07
N LYS A 172 4.17 13.49 -3.10
CA LYS A 172 3.26 13.69 -1.97
C LYS A 172 2.46 12.41 -1.68
N ALA A 173 1.97 11.74 -2.72
CA ALA A 173 1.31 10.44 -2.59
C ALA A 173 2.25 9.40 -1.94
N MET A 174 3.52 9.32 -2.36
CA MET A 174 4.50 8.41 -1.73
C MET A 174 4.73 8.74 -0.25
N HIS A 175 4.75 10.02 0.15
CA HIS A 175 4.84 10.39 1.57
C HIS A 175 3.60 9.96 2.36
N MET A 176 2.41 10.12 1.80
CA MET A 176 1.17 9.64 2.42
C MET A 176 1.15 8.11 2.52
N MET A 177 1.57 7.39 1.48
CA MET A 177 1.74 5.94 1.52
C MET A 177 2.72 5.52 2.63
N LYS A 178 3.82 6.26 2.80
CA LYS A 178 4.80 5.99 3.86
C LYS A 178 4.23 6.17 5.25
N ARG A 179 3.45 7.25 5.47
CA ARG A 179 2.72 7.46 6.73
C ARG A 179 1.69 6.37 6.96
N ALA A 180 0.88 6.06 5.95
CA ALA A 180 -0.16 5.04 6.03
C ALA A 180 0.40 3.67 6.42
N LEU A 181 1.47 3.23 5.75
CA LEU A 181 2.15 1.98 6.07
C LEU A 181 2.76 2.02 7.48
N PHE A 182 3.34 3.14 7.90
CA PHE A 182 3.89 3.29 9.25
C PHE A 182 2.84 3.17 10.35
N MET A 183 1.62 3.67 10.13
CA MET A 183 0.53 3.64 11.11
C MET A 183 -0.05 2.24 11.38
N ILE A 184 0.21 1.27 10.50
CA ILE A 184 -0.24 -0.11 10.72
C ILE A 184 0.57 -0.72 11.87
N LYS A 185 -0.13 -1.05 12.96
CA LYS A 185 0.47 -1.59 14.17
C LYS A 185 1.05 -2.99 13.89
N PRO A 186 2.14 -3.38 14.58
CA PRO A 186 2.65 -4.74 14.50
C PRO A 186 1.60 -5.80 14.88
N SER A 187 0.76 -5.53 15.89
CA SER A 187 -0.34 -6.42 16.31
C SER A 187 -1.32 -6.70 15.18
N THR A 188 -1.72 -5.68 14.41
CA THR A 188 -2.60 -5.84 13.25
C THR A 188 -1.99 -6.80 12.23
N ILE A 189 -0.68 -6.68 11.96
CA ILE A 189 0.03 -7.58 11.04
C ILE A 189 0.06 -8.99 11.60
N GLN A 190 0.46 -9.17 12.86
CA GLN A 190 0.51 -10.47 13.52
C GLN A 190 -0.85 -11.18 13.46
N ASN A 191 -1.94 -10.46 13.76
CA ASN A 191 -3.31 -10.97 13.66
C ASN A 191 -3.66 -11.41 12.23
N CYS A 192 -3.29 -10.62 11.22
CA CYS A 192 -3.49 -10.97 9.81
C CYS A 192 -2.71 -12.24 9.41
N PHE A 193 -1.47 -12.41 9.89
CA PHE A 193 -0.69 -13.62 9.68
C PHE A 193 -1.33 -14.84 10.37
N LYS A 194 -1.77 -14.70 11.63
CA LYS A 194 -2.48 -15.75 12.36
C LYS A 194 -3.75 -16.18 11.63
N ARG A 195 -4.57 -15.23 11.16
CA ARG A 195 -5.78 -15.51 10.36
C ARG A 195 -5.48 -16.21 9.04
N ALA A 196 -4.34 -15.88 8.42
CA ALA A 196 -3.85 -16.56 7.23
C ALA A 196 -3.25 -17.96 7.50
N GLY A 197 -3.24 -18.43 8.76
CA GLY A 197 -2.72 -19.74 9.15
C GLY A 197 -1.22 -19.76 9.47
N PHE A 198 -0.55 -18.60 9.49
CA PHE A 198 0.83 -18.51 9.94
C PHE A 198 0.86 -18.40 11.47
N VAL A 199 1.10 -19.53 12.14
CA VAL A 199 1.21 -19.62 13.60
C VAL A 199 2.59 -20.12 14.00
N ILE A 200 3.11 -19.62 15.12
CA ILE A 200 4.30 -20.20 15.77
C ILE A 200 3.75 -21.20 16.79
N GLU A 201 4.15 -22.47 16.70
CA GLU A 201 3.61 -23.58 17.51
C GLU A 201 3.72 -23.37 19.03
N SER A 202 4.49 -22.38 19.50
CA SER A 202 4.56 -22.02 20.93
C SER A 202 3.40 -21.14 21.45
N GLN A 203 2.43 -20.77 20.60
CA GLN A 203 1.27 -19.93 20.96
C GLN A 203 -0.06 -20.47 20.40
N ALA A 204 -0.25 -21.80 20.40
CA ALA A 204 -1.49 -22.41 19.96
C ALA A 204 -2.60 -22.29 21.03
N GLU A 205 -3.13 -21.08 21.21
CA GLU A 205 -4.50 -20.85 21.68
C GLU A 205 -5.20 -20.07 20.56
N VAL A 206 -6.08 -20.74 19.83
CA VAL A 206 -6.93 -20.12 18.81
C VAL A 206 -8.10 -19.50 19.55
N GLU A 207 -7.92 -18.27 20.05
CA GLU A 207 -9.06 -17.43 20.38
C GLU A 207 -9.62 -16.81 19.08
N GLU A 208 -10.93 -16.88 18.90
CA GLU A 208 -11.66 -16.04 17.95
C GLU A 208 -11.53 -14.58 18.40
N ILE A 209 -10.40 -13.94 18.07
CA ILE A 209 -10.21 -12.52 18.38
C ILE A 209 -10.85 -11.71 17.24
N LEU A 210 -12.13 -11.39 17.42
CA LEU A 210 -12.72 -10.17 16.85
C LEU A 210 -12.07 -8.98 17.58
N ASP A 211 -10.89 -8.54 17.14
CA ASP A 211 -10.25 -7.37 17.73
C ASP A 211 -10.96 -6.12 17.22
N GLU A 212 -11.98 -5.66 17.95
CA GLU A 212 -12.65 -4.38 17.72
C GLU A 212 -11.66 -3.19 17.79
N ASN A 213 -10.44 -3.37 18.33
CA ASN A 213 -9.43 -2.30 18.47
C ASN A 213 -8.53 -2.06 17.24
N ASP A 214 -8.65 -2.85 16.17
CA ASP A 214 -7.97 -2.60 14.89
C ASP A 214 -8.79 -1.69 13.94
N GLN A 215 -9.93 -1.19 14.41
CA GLN A 215 -10.72 -0.16 13.72
C GLN A 215 -9.91 1.13 13.58
N VAL A 216 -9.63 1.53 12.34
CA VAL A 216 -9.01 2.84 12.07
C VAL A 216 -10.07 3.91 12.29
N SER A 217 -9.88 4.72 13.33
CA SER A 217 -10.81 5.82 13.61
C SER A 217 -10.87 6.81 12.44
N PRO A 218 -12.06 7.31 12.10
CA PRO A 218 -12.22 8.28 11.03
C PRO A 218 -11.47 9.57 11.36
N PRO A 219 -11.11 10.37 10.34
CA PRO A 219 -10.68 11.74 10.55
C PRO A 219 -11.73 12.55 11.35
N SER A 220 -11.28 13.54 12.11
CA SER A 220 -12.18 14.48 12.81
C SER A 220 -13.17 15.10 11.81
N GLY A 221 -14.47 15.03 12.10
CA GLY A 221 -15.53 15.55 11.23
C GLY A 221 -16.03 14.61 10.13
N MET A 222 -15.65 13.32 10.18
CA MET A 222 -16.18 12.27 9.28
C MET A 222 -16.84 11.15 10.09
N GLU A 223 -18.05 10.75 9.72
CA GLU A 223 -18.75 9.62 10.34
C GLU A 223 -18.09 8.28 9.98
N GLN A 224 -18.23 7.29 10.86
CA GLN A 224 -17.62 5.97 10.69
C GLN A 224 -18.13 5.24 9.43
N THR A 225 -19.44 5.34 9.14
CA THR A 225 -20.06 4.69 7.97
C THR A 225 -19.52 5.24 6.65
N ASP A 226 -19.38 6.57 6.56
CA ASP A 226 -18.87 7.24 5.36
C ASP A 226 -17.40 6.89 5.13
N PHE A 227 -16.63 6.78 6.22
CA PHE A 227 -15.25 6.36 6.16
C PHE A 227 -15.11 4.90 5.71
N ASP A 228 -15.95 3.99 6.23
CA ASP A 228 -15.95 2.58 5.83
C ASP A 228 -16.33 2.38 4.36
N GLU A 229 -17.32 3.12 3.85
CA GLU A 229 -17.64 3.15 2.43
C GLU A 229 -16.45 3.66 1.61
N PHE A 230 -15.81 4.76 2.04
CA PHE A 230 -14.67 5.35 1.34
C PHE A 230 -13.46 4.41 1.21
N ILE A 231 -13.18 3.58 2.23
CA ILE A 231 -12.04 2.65 2.23
C ILE A 231 -12.35 1.33 1.51
N SER A 232 -13.63 1.02 1.29
CA SER A 232 -14.08 -0.21 0.63
C SER A 232 -13.73 -0.26 -0.87
N PHE A 233 -13.51 0.91 -1.50
CA PHE A 233 -13.11 1.05 -2.90
C PHE A 233 -11.60 0.83 -3.14
#